data_AF-A0A519VRH8-F1
#
_entry.id   AF-A0A519VRH8-F1
#
_cell.length_a   1.000
_cell.length_b   1.000
_cell.length_c   1.000
_cell.angle_alpha   90.00
_cell.angle_beta   90.00
_cell.angle_gamma   90.00
#
_symmetry.space_group_name_H-M   'P 1'
#
loop_
_entity.id
_entity.type
_entity.pdbx_description
1 polymer ?
#
loop_
_entity_poly.entity_id
_entity_poly.type
_entity_poly.pdbx_seq_one_letter_code
_entity_poly.pdbx_strand_id
1 'polypeptide(L)'
;HVKLEDKMLTWDKDASGATGRLSPKDMEEVLSAYKGFLGISENGIKLSQIVEEAYTRHDNLSDATRELVDALFGRYGLVCVDADEPALKRQFSEIIYQDIVEEHSSKYIAESNTELEKLGYKPQVNPREINFFYMTDGLRERIVEDKGLFKVNHSDIKFTKEELLKEITDFPERFSPNVVMRPVYQEVILPNLAYIGGGAEITYWLQLKANFDHYKVDFPVLILRNSAQFIDTRTEQRMHILGLSQRDIFNDTLQLKNEWIKSHVNIQLTLKDEERTLNALFDQIKLNAYKIDKTLSQSADAAKTRALKLISNLEKKMLRAEKRKHTTSLAQIENLKAKLFPSGGLQERSMNIAPM
;
A
#
# COMPACT_ATOMS: atom_id res chain seq x y z
N HIS A 1 14.54 -6.37 -6.20
CA HIS A 1 14.28 -7.42 -5.19
C HIS A 1 12.91 -8.05 -5.46
N VAL A 2 12.73 -9.35 -5.18
CA VAL A 2 11.42 -10.03 -5.20
C VAL A 2 11.33 -11.06 -4.08
N LYS A 3 10.24 -11.03 -3.30
CA LYS A 3 10.01 -11.96 -2.18
C LYS A 3 9.29 -13.20 -2.69
N LEU A 4 9.93 -14.35 -2.54
CA LEU A 4 9.44 -15.64 -2.99
C LEU A 4 9.40 -16.56 -1.78
N GLU A 5 8.20 -16.92 -1.34
CA GLU A 5 7.97 -17.64 -0.09
C GLU A 5 8.68 -16.92 1.09
N ASP A 6 9.62 -17.61 1.75
CA ASP A 6 10.42 -17.07 2.86
C ASP A 6 11.79 -16.50 2.43
N LYS A 7 12.08 -16.47 1.11
CA LYS A 7 13.35 -15.96 0.58
C LYS A 7 13.18 -14.61 -0.12
N MET A 8 14.17 -13.74 0.08
CA MET A 8 14.30 -12.48 -0.63
C MET A 8 15.35 -12.66 -1.73
N LEU A 9 14.94 -12.63 -3.00
CA LEU A 9 15.88 -12.53 -4.10
C LEU A 9 16.23 -11.06 -4.33
N THR A 10 17.51 -10.76 -4.29
CA THR A 10 18.05 -9.41 -4.44
C THR A 10 18.94 -9.35 -5.67
N TRP A 11 18.77 -8.30 -6.45
CA TRP A 11 19.74 -7.88 -7.45
C TRP A 11 20.68 -6.89 -6.79
N ASP A 12 21.84 -7.38 -6.38
CA ASP A 12 22.88 -6.60 -5.70
C ASP A 12 23.67 -5.79 -6.73
N LYS A 13 23.06 -4.69 -7.18
CA LYS A 13 23.69 -3.71 -8.08
C LYS A 13 23.88 -2.39 -7.35
N ASP A 14 25.11 -1.89 -7.33
CA ASP A 14 25.34 -0.50 -6.98
C ASP A 14 24.85 0.38 -8.13
N ALA A 15 23.78 1.12 -7.89
CA ALA A 15 23.01 1.80 -8.92
C ALA A 15 22.65 3.21 -8.48
N SER A 16 22.93 4.17 -9.34
CA SER A 16 22.53 5.56 -9.20
C SER A 16 21.76 6.03 -10.44
N GLY A 17 21.00 7.11 -10.31
CA GLY A 17 20.21 7.66 -11.41
C GLY A 17 18.80 7.06 -11.55
N ALA A 18 18.26 7.12 -12.76
CA ALA A 18 16.92 6.65 -13.07
C ALA A 18 16.87 5.12 -13.17
N THR A 19 15.99 4.49 -12.37
CA THR A 19 15.85 3.03 -12.30
C THR A 19 15.57 2.38 -13.65
N GLY A 20 14.75 3.00 -14.50
CA GLY A 20 14.42 2.48 -15.84
C GLY A 20 15.64 2.38 -16.77
N ARG A 21 16.66 3.23 -16.58
CA ARG A 21 17.88 3.27 -17.41
C ARG A 21 18.93 2.24 -16.98
N LEU A 22 18.72 1.52 -15.89
CA LEU A 22 19.68 0.54 -15.40
C LEU A 22 19.81 -0.62 -16.38
N SER A 23 21.04 -1.05 -16.68
CA SER A 23 21.23 -2.21 -17.54
C SER A 23 20.97 -3.51 -16.77
N PRO A 24 20.14 -4.43 -17.31
CA PRO A 24 19.80 -5.70 -16.67
C PRO A 24 20.83 -6.82 -16.95
N LYS A 25 21.94 -6.54 -17.66
CA LYS A 25 22.92 -7.55 -18.11
C LYS A 25 23.58 -8.34 -16.98
N ASP A 26 23.65 -7.78 -15.77
CA ASP A 26 24.20 -8.42 -14.58
C ASP A 26 23.13 -9.11 -13.71
N MET A 27 21.92 -9.34 -14.22
CA MET A 27 20.84 -10.03 -13.51
C MET A 27 20.90 -11.56 -13.63
N GLU A 28 21.87 -12.16 -14.33
CA GLU A 28 21.90 -13.59 -14.67
C GLU A 28 21.67 -14.52 -13.47
N GLU A 29 22.38 -14.28 -12.35
CA GLU A 29 22.24 -15.09 -11.13
C GLU A 29 20.84 -15.00 -10.53
N VAL A 30 20.28 -13.79 -10.47
CA VAL A 30 18.95 -13.52 -9.91
C VAL A 30 17.86 -14.11 -10.79
N LEU A 31 18.02 -13.99 -12.12
CA LEU A 31 17.10 -14.58 -13.10
C LEU A 31 17.12 -16.10 -13.01
N SER A 32 18.30 -16.71 -12.91
CA SER A 32 18.44 -18.16 -12.73
C SER A 32 17.76 -18.63 -11.45
N ALA A 33 17.99 -17.93 -10.34
CA ALA A 33 17.31 -18.22 -9.07
C ALA A 33 15.79 -18.07 -9.18
N TYR A 34 15.30 -16.99 -9.80
CA TYR A 34 13.87 -16.73 -10.01
C TYR A 34 13.21 -17.83 -10.86
N LYS A 35 13.83 -18.24 -11.97
CA LYS A 35 13.36 -19.35 -12.82
C LYS A 35 13.29 -20.67 -12.04
N GLY A 36 14.22 -20.89 -11.11
CA GLY A 36 14.17 -22.03 -10.19
C GLY A 36 12.88 -22.10 -9.36
N PHE A 37 12.30 -20.96 -8.96
CA PHE A 37 11.03 -20.90 -8.25
C PHE A 37 9.81 -21.10 -9.15
N LEU A 38 9.88 -20.77 -10.43
CA LEU A 38 8.78 -21.05 -11.38
C LEU A 38 8.59 -22.56 -11.63
N GLY A 39 9.64 -23.36 -11.38
CA GLY A 39 9.59 -24.81 -11.49
C GLY A 39 9.53 -25.33 -12.92
N ILE A 40 9.30 -26.64 -13.06
CA ILE A 40 9.40 -27.39 -14.33
C ILE A 40 8.05 -27.70 -14.99
N SER A 41 6.96 -27.11 -14.50
CA SER A 41 5.65 -27.28 -15.15
C SER A 41 5.66 -26.62 -16.53
N GLU A 42 4.74 -27.02 -17.42
CA GLU A 42 4.60 -26.38 -18.74
C GLU A 42 4.47 -24.85 -18.64
N ASN A 43 3.63 -24.37 -17.70
CA ASN A 43 3.47 -22.95 -17.42
C ASN A 43 4.72 -22.32 -16.80
N GLY A 44 5.42 -23.03 -15.92
CA GLY A 44 6.66 -22.58 -15.29
C GLY A 44 7.78 -22.39 -16.31
N ILE A 45 7.92 -23.33 -17.26
CA ILE A 45 8.88 -23.24 -18.38
C ILE A 45 8.52 -22.06 -19.29
N LYS A 46 7.24 -21.90 -19.64
CA LYS A 46 6.78 -20.79 -20.47
C LYS A 46 7.05 -19.42 -19.82
N LEU A 47 6.71 -19.26 -18.54
CA LEU A 47 7.00 -18.03 -17.80
C LEU A 47 8.51 -17.79 -17.64
N SER A 48 9.29 -18.86 -17.46
CA SER A 48 10.75 -18.77 -17.38
C SER A 48 11.35 -18.23 -18.67
N GLN A 49 10.84 -18.67 -19.83
CA GLN A 49 11.24 -18.15 -21.14
C GLN A 49 10.88 -16.67 -21.29
N ILE A 50 9.64 -16.29 -20.96
CA ILE A 50 9.21 -14.88 -21.04
C ILE A 50 10.11 -13.97 -20.19
N VAL A 51 10.39 -14.36 -18.94
CA VAL A 51 11.23 -13.58 -18.03
C VAL A 51 12.68 -13.52 -18.50
N GLU A 52 13.21 -14.64 -19.01
CA GLU A 52 14.56 -14.68 -19.56
C GLU A 52 14.69 -13.78 -20.79
N GLU A 53 13.78 -13.87 -21.75
CA GLU A 53 13.81 -13.04 -22.95
C GLU A 53 13.72 -11.55 -22.59
N ALA A 54 12.80 -11.19 -21.71
CA ALA A 54 12.60 -9.82 -21.24
C ALA A 54 13.87 -9.21 -20.62
N TYR A 55 14.57 -9.92 -19.73
CA TYR A 55 15.71 -9.33 -19.01
C TYR A 55 17.08 -9.59 -19.64
N THR A 56 17.17 -10.40 -20.71
CA THR A 56 18.45 -10.68 -21.40
C THR A 56 18.58 -10.03 -22.78
N ARG A 57 17.46 -9.65 -23.42
CA ARG A 57 17.46 -9.09 -24.80
C ARG A 57 17.36 -7.57 -24.87
N HIS A 58 17.35 -6.88 -23.74
CA HIS A 58 17.16 -5.43 -23.66
C HIS A 58 18.31 -4.76 -22.90
N ASP A 59 18.65 -3.54 -23.30
CA ASP A 59 19.80 -2.83 -22.74
C ASP A 59 19.49 -2.10 -21.42
N ASN A 60 18.22 -1.80 -21.17
CA ASN A 60 17.75 -1.10 -19.97
C ASN A 60 16.52 -1.79 -19.34
N LEU A 61 16.29 -1.50 -18.06
CA LEU A 61 15.28 -2.14 -17.23
C LEU A 61 13.85 -1.77 -17.65
N SER A 62 13.64 -0.56 -18.18
CA SER A 62 12.33 -0.11 -18.66
C SER A 62 11.86 -0.95 -19.85
N ASP A 63 12.71 -1.11 -20.86
CA ASP A 63 12.44 -1.93 -22.04
C ASP A 63 12.27 -3.40 -21.68
N ALA A 64 13.13 -3.93 -20.80
CA ALA A 64 12.97 -5.28 -20.28
C ALA A 64 11.61 -5.49 -19.60
N THR A 65 11.18 -4.54 -18.77
CA THR A 65 9.89 -4.63 -18.07
C THR A 65 8.72 -4.49 -19.04
N ARG A 66 8.84 -3.64 -20.08
CA ARG A 66 7.82 -3.52 -21.14
C ARG A 66 7.65 -4.80 -21.91
N GLU A 67 8.75 -5.49 -22.27
CA GLU A 67 8.70 -6.79 -22.94
C GLU A 67 7.98 -7.84 -22.09
N LEU A 68 8.30 -7.90 -20.79
CA LEU A 68 7.61 -8.80 -19.85
C LEU A 68 6.10 -8.52 -19.81
N VAL A 69 5.70 -7.24 -19.75
CA VAL A 69 4.28 -6.85 -19.68
C VAL A 69 3.58 -7.13 -21.01
N ASP A 70 4.21 -6.86 -22.15
CA ASP A 70 3.66 -7.14 -23.48
C ASP A 70 3.48 -8.65 -23.70
N ALA A 71 4.46 -9.47 -23.33
CA ALA A 71 4.34 -10.93 -23.42
C ALA A 71 3.15 -11.49 -22.62
N LEU A 72 2.79 -10.85 -21.50
CA LEU A 72 1.67 -11.25 -20.65
C LEU A 72 0.32 -10.69 -21.12
N PHE A 73 0.30 -9.43 -21.59
CA PHE A 73 -0.93 -8.67 -21.78
C PHE A 73 -1.10 -8.00 -23.16
N GLY A 74 -0.08 -8.02 -24.02
CA GLY A 74 -0.09 -7.42 -25.35
C GLY A 74 -1.20 -7.96 -26.24
N ARG A 75 -1.59 -9.23 -26.07
CA ARG A 75 -2.74 -9.84 -26.75
C ARG A 75 -4.08 -9.16 -26.47
N TYR A 76 -4.19 -8.37 -25.39
CA TYR A 76 -5.38 -7.60 -25.05
C TYR A 76 -5.31 -6.15 -25.57
N GLY A 77 -4.26 -5.80 -26.31
CA GLY A 77 -4.04 -4.43 -26.79
C GLY A 77 -3.55 -3.47 -25.71
N LEU A 78 -2.89 -3.99 -24.65
CA LEU A 78 -2.31 -3.14 -23.62
C LEU A 78 -1.17 -2.30 -24.22
N VAL A 79 -1.29 -0.98 -24.11
CA VAL A 79 -0.22 -0.05 -24.53
C VAL A 79 0.64 0.27 -23.31
N CYS A 80 1.93 -0.04 -23.40
CA CYS A 80 2.92 0.32 -22.38
C CYS A 80 3.67 1.58 -22.79
N VAL A 81 3.63 2.62 -21.94
CA VAL A 81 4.27 3.90 -22.20
C VAL A 81 5.42 4.09 -21.23
N ASP A 82 6.63 4.30 -21.76
CA ASP A 82 7.74 4.83 -20.96
C ASP A 82 7.62 6.36 -20.92
N ALA A 83 7.47 6.90 -19.72
CA ALA A 83 7.31 8.33 -19.51
C ALA A 83 8.64 9.09 -19.46
N ASP A 84 9.79 8.39 -19.52
CA ASP A 84 11.15 8.95 -19.58
C ASP A 84 11.62 9.22 -21.02
N GLU A 85 10.70 9.60 -21.91
CA GLU A 85 10.96 9.88 -23.31
C GLU A 85 11.05 11.41 -23.58
N PRO A 86 12.09 11.90 -24.28
CA PRO A 86 12.26 13.33 -24.56
C PRO A 86 11.06 13.98 -25.25
N ALA A 87 10.41 13.25 -26.17
CA ALA A 87 9.25 13.76 -26.90
C ALA A 87 8.01 13.95 -26.00
N LEU A 88 7.83 13.09 -24.99
CA LEU A 88 6.76 13.21 -24.01
C LEU A 88 7.07 14.33 -23.01
N LYS A 89 8.31 14.38 -22.52
CA LYS A 89 8.78 15.40 -21.59
C LYS A 89 8.69 16.82 -22.15
N ARG A 90 8.93 16.98 -23.46
CA ARG A 90 8.81 18.27 -24.15
C ARG A 90 7.39 18.86 -24.07
N GLN A 91 6.35 18.03 -24.03
CA GLN A 91 4.97 18.51 -23.86
C GLN A 91 4.72 19.11 -22.48
N PHE A 92 5.59 18.80 -21.50
CA PHE A 92 5.49 19.25 -20.12
C PHE A 92 6.48 20.36 -19.76
N SER A 93 7.41 20.73 -20.66
CA SER A 93 8.50 21.68 -20.40
C SER A 93 8.06 23.01 -19.80
N GLU A 94 6.94 23.58 -20.27
CA GLU A 94 6.41 24.84 -19.73
C GLU A 94 6.01 24.70 -18.26
N ILE A 95 5.30 23.63 -17.91
CA ILE A 95 4.87 23.34 -16.54
C ILE A 95 6.08 23.04 -15.64
N ILE A 96 7.07 22.30 -16.16
CA ILE A 96 8.33 22.04 -15.44
C ILE A 96 8.99 23.37 -15.03
N TYR A 97 9.15 24.29 -15.98
CA TYR A 97 9.78 25.58 -15.73
C TYR A 97 8.97 26.41 -14.72
N GLN A 98 7.65 26.56 -14.96
CA GLN A 98 6.77 27.33 -14.08
C GLN A 98 6.78 26.78 -12.65
N ASP A 99 6.67 25.46 -12.46
CA ASP A 99 6.64 24.89 -11.12
C ASP A 99 7.98 25.02 -10.40
N ILE A 100 9.11 24.81 -11.09
CA ILE A 100 10.44 24.94 -10.46
C ILE A 100 10.69 26.39 -10.03
N VAL A 101 10.27 27.37 -10.84
CA VAL A 101 10.56 28.80 -10.59
C VAL A 101 9.55 29.44 -9.63
N GLU A 102 8.27 29.05 -9.70
CA GLU A 102 7.17 29.70 -8.99
C GLU A 102 6.59 28.86 -7.85
N GLU A 103 6.99 27.59 -7.74
CA GLU A 103 6.62 26.66 -6.65
C GLU A 103 5.11 26.49 -6.49
N HIS A 104 4.36 26.50 -7.60
CA HIS A 104 2.91 26.41 -7.59
C HIS A 104 2.41 25.15 -6.89
N SER A 105 2.97 23.98 -7.23
CA SER A 105 2.59 22.72 -6.61
C SER A 105 2.83 22.70 -5.11
N SER A 106 3.90 23.34 -4.63
CA SER A 106 4.15 23.55 -3.20
C SER A 106 2.97 24.25 -2.52
N LYS A 107 2.58 25.41 -3.08
CA LYS A 107 1.55 26.29 -2.53
C LYS A 107 0.17 25.62 -2.55
N TYR A 108 -0.29 25.19 -3.73
CA TYR A 108 -1.64 24.68 -3.89
C TYR A 108 -1.89 23.35 -3.18
N ILE A 109 -0.87 22.48 -3.09
CA ILE A 109 -0.99 21.23 -2.36
C ILE A 109 -0.92 21.47 -0.84
N ALA A 110 -0.08 22.40 -0.37
CA ALA A 110 -0.04 22.75 1.06
C ALA A 110 -1.38 23.36 1.53
N GLU A 111 -2.01 24.20 0.71
CA GLU A 111 -3.36 24.70 0.96
C GLU A 111 -4.39 23.56 0.99
N SER A 112 -4.36 22.67 -0.01
CA SER A 112 -5.25 21.50 -0.06
C SER A 112 -5.09 20.60 1.16
N ASN A 113 -3.85 20.38 1.62
CA ASN A 113 -3.54 19.61 2.82
C ASN A 113 -4.14 20.26 4.06
N THR A 114 -4.02 21.58 4.20
CA THR A 114 -4.60 22.34 5.31
C THR A 114 -6.13 22.20 5.36
N GLU A 115 -6.79 22.28 4.21
CA GLU A 115 -8.25 22.09 4.14
C GLU A 115 -8.67 20.65 4.47
N LEU A 116 -7.92 19.66 4.01
CA LEU A 116 -8.16 18.25 4.34
C LEU A 116 -8.00 17.97 5.85
N GLU A 117 -6.98 18.57 6.48
CA GLU A 117 -6.76 18.45 7.92
C GLU A 117 -7.90 19.04 8.75
N LYS A 118 -8.46 20.19 8.33
CA LYS A 118 -9.65 20.79 8.96
C LYS A 118 -10.86 19.88 8.90
N LEU A 119 -10.97 19.06 7.86
CA LEU A 119 -12.03 18.05 7.69
C LEU A 119 -11.73 16.73 8.44
N GLY A 120 -10.59 16.63 9.13
CA GLY A 120 -10.19 15.44 9.89
C GLY A 120 -9.48 14.38 9.04
N TYR A 121 -9.11 14.68 7.79
CA TYR A 121 -8.32 13.79 6.95
C TYR A 121 -6.83 14.10 7.10
N LYS A 122 -6.01 13.06 7.29
CA LYS A 122 -4.55 13.21 7.38
C LYS A 122 -3.94 13.20 5.97
N PRO A 123 -3.21 14.25 5.55
CA PRO A 123 -2.46 14.26 4.30
C PRO A 123 -1.47 13.11 4.21
N GLN A 124 -1.36 12.51 3.02
CA GLN A 124 -0.42 11.40 2.77
C GLN A 124 0.88 11.87 2.12
N VAL A 125 0.86 12.99 1.40
CA VAL A 125 2.03 13.56 0.74
C VAL A 125 2.17 15.01 1.16
N ASN A 126 3.41 15.45 1.36
CA ASN A 126 3.71 16.85 1.58
C ASN A 126 4.55 17.32 0.41
N PRO A 127 4.16 18.43 -0.24
CA PRO A 127 4.93 18.94 -1.35
C PRO A 127 6.25 19.52 -0.82
N ARG A 128 7.23 19.61 -1.71
CA ARG A 128 8.45 20.39 -1.48
C ARG A 128 8.32 21.72 -2.20
N GLU A 129 9.23 22.65 -1.92
CA GLU A 129 9.40 23.89 -2.69
C GLU A 129 9.52 23.57 -4.19
N ILE A 130 10.48 22.71 -4.55
CA ILE A 130 10.65 22.20 -5.91
C ILE A 130 10.29 20.71 -5.97
N ASN A 131 9.32 20.36 -6.82
CA ASN A 131 8.79 19.00 -6.95
C ASN A 131 9.35 18.21 -8.15
N PHE A 132 10.57 18.56 -8.57
CA PHE A 132 11.29 17.91 -9.66
C PHE A 132 12.68 17.41 -9.23
N PHE A 133 13.11 16.32 -9.85
CA PHE A 133 14.49 15.84 -9.85
C PHE A 133 15.18 16.23 -11.14
N TYR A 134 16.48 16.52 -11.06
CA TYR A 134 17.38 16.59 -12.20
C TYR A 134 18.11 15.24 -12.37
N MET A 135 18.20 14.75 -13.59
CA MET A 135 18.73 13.44 -13.91
C MET A 135 19.67 13.47 -15.10
N THR A 136 20.81 12.81 -14.96
CA THR A 136 21.72 12.44 -16.05
C THR A 136 22.19 11.01 -15.81
N ASP A 137 23.09 10.49 -16.66
CA ASP A 137 23.63 9.14 -16.46
C ASP A 137 24.30 9.05 -15.07
N GLY A 138 23.82 8.09 -14.26
CA GLY A 138 24.30 7.89 -12.89
C GLY A 138 23.94 8.99 -11.89
N LEU A 139 23.09 9.96 -12.23
CA LEU A 139 22.67 11.05 -11.34
C LEU A 139 21.14 11.16 -11.32
N ARG A 140 20.56 11.21 -10.13
CA ARG A 140 19.16 11.60 -9.93
C ARG A 140 19.06 12.32 -8.61
N GLU A 141 19.02 13.64 -8.69
CA GLU A 141 19.13 14.48 -7.51
C GLU A 141 18.08 15.58 -7.48
N ARG A 142 17.82 16.06 -6.27
CA ARG A 142 16.83 17.12 -6.06
C ARG A 142 17.39 18.45 -6.51
N ILE A 143 16.52 19.28 -7.08
CA ILE A 143 16.80 20.69 -7.35
C ILE A 143 16.39 21.49 -6.12
N VAL A 144 17.21 22.46 -5.73
CA VAL A 144 16.93 23.43 -4.65
C VAL A 144 17.23 24.84 -5.15
N GLU A 145 16.45 25.83 -4.71
CA GLU A 145 16.73 27.23 -4.94
C GLU A 145 17.64 27.77 -3.82
N ASP A 146 18.67 28.54 -4.17
CA ASP A 146 19.49 29.29 -3.21
C ASP A 146 19.96 30.60 -3.84
N LYS A 147 19.39 31.72 -3.37
CA LYS A 147 19.79 33.09 -3.73
C LYS A 147 19.71 33.37 -5.24
N GLY A 148 18.63 32.94 -5.88
CA GLY A 148 18.34 33.13 -7.30
C GLY A 148 18.97 32.08 -8.23
N LEU A 149 19.65 31.06 -7.67
CA LEU A 149 20.25 29.97 -8.43
C LEU A 149 19.57 28.64 -8.10
N PHE A 150 19.29 27.84 -9.12
CA PHE A 150 18.75 26.48 -8.99
C PHE A 150 19.90 25.48 -8.99
N LYS A 151 20.16 24.84 -7.85
CA LYS A 151 21.27 23.91 -7.64
C LYS A 151 20.77 22.48 -7.62
N VAL A 152 21.51 21.59 -8.25
CA VAL A 152 21.27 20.14 -8.14
C VAL A 152 22.10 19.62 -6.97
N ASN A 153 21.42 19.06 -5.97
CA ASN A 153 22.07 18.54 -4.77
C ASN A 153 23.16 17.51 -5.09
N HIS A 154 24.20 17.48 -4.25
CA HIS A 154 25.33 16.56 -4.37
C HIS A 154 26.06 16.63 -5.73
N SER A 155 26.01 17.79 -6.40
CA SER A 155 26.72 18.04 -7.66
C SER A 155 27.14 19.52 -7.76
N ASP A 156 28.00 19.82 -8.74
CA ASP A 156 28.40 21.19 -9.06
C ASP A 156 27.42 21.89 -10.04
N ILE A 157 26.35 21.21 -10.44
CA ILE A 157 25.38 21.71 -11.43
C ILE A 157 24.50 22.77 -10.79
N LYS A 158 24.42 23.93 -11.44
CA LYS A 158 23.58 25.05 -11.05
C LYS A 158 23.14 25.85 -12.28
N PHE A 159 21.98 26.48 -12.17
CA PHE A 159 21.39 27.24 -13.25
C PHE A 159 20.89 28.61 -12.75
N THR A 160 21.07 29.67 -13.54
CA THR A 160 20.17 30.83 -13.47
C THR A 160 18.78 30.48 -14.01
N LYS A 161 17.80 31.39 -13.91
CA LYS A 161 16.48 31.19 -14.52
C LYS A 161 16.56 30.98 -16.03
N GLU A 162 17.42 31.72 -16.70
CA GLU A 162 17.61 31.66 -18.16
C GLU A 162 18.29 30.36 -18.57
N GLU A 163 19.33 29.95 -17.82
CA GLU A 163 20.02 28.68 -18.04
C GLU A 163 19.10 27.48 -17.79
N LEU A 164 18.27 27.55 -16.74
CA LEU A 164 17.28 26.51 -16.43
C LEU A 164 16.25 26.37 -17.54
N LEU A 165 15.71 27.48 -18.04
CA LEU A 165 14.76 27.47 -19.16
C LEU A 165 15.39 26.83 -20.41
N LYS A 166 16.64 27.19 -20.71
CA LYS A 166 17.39 26.62 -21.82
C LYS A 166 17.60 25.12 -21.63
N GLU A 167 18.01 24.69 -20.44
CA GLU A 167 18.23 23.28 -20.12
C GLU A 167 16.94 22.45 -20.24
N ILE A 168 15.80 22.97 -19.75
CA ILE A 168 14.49 22.31 -19.89
C ILE A 168 14.04 22.25 -21.36
N THR A 169 14.38 23.26 -22.16
CA THR A 169 14.01 23.31 -23.58
C THR A 169 14.84 22.32 -24.40
N ASP A 170 16.15 22.27 -24.14
CA ASP A 170 17.09 21.44 -24.88
C ASP A 170 17.07 19.97 -24.43
N PHE A 171 16.91 19.73 -23.12
CA PHE A 171 17.02 18.41 -22.47
C PHE A 171 15.88 18.15 -21.46
N PRO A 172 14.60 18.16 -21.88
CA PRO A 172 13.46 18.02 -20.98
C PRO A 172 13.44 16.68 -20.23
N GLU A 173 14.02 15.61 -20.79
CA GLU A 173 14.16 14.29 -20.17
C GLU A 173 15.08 14.27 -18.94
N ARG A 174 15.87 15.32 -18.72
CA ARG A 174 16.65 15.46 -17.49
C ARG A 174 15.78 15.89 -16.30
N PHE A 175 14.54 16.31 -16.53
CA PHE A 175 13.64 16.77 -15.47
C PHE A 175 12.54 15.73 -15.20
N SER A 176 12.58 15.14 -14.01
CA SER A 176 11.64 14.10 -13.60
C SER A 176 10.73 14.58 -12.48
N PRO A 177 9.40 14.61 -12.67
CA PRO A 177 8.49 15.01 -11.61
C PRO A 177 8.53 13.98 -10.48
N ASN A 178 8.41 14.46 -9.24
CA ASN A 178 8.23 13.59 -8.09
C ASN A 178 6.75 13.09 -7.99
N VAL A 179 6.41 12.48 -6.86
CA VAL A 179 5.08 11.90 -6.61
C VAL A 179 3.92 12.89 -6.82
N VAL A 180 4.09 14.20 -6.60
CA VAL A 180 3.00 15.18 -6.71
C VAL A 180 2.84 15.78 -8.10
N MET A 181 3.93 15.90 -8.87
CA MET A 181 3.89 16.40 -10.25
C MET A 181 3.76 15.30 -11.30
N ARG A 182 4.04 14.04 -10.95
CA ARG A 182 3.88 12.90 -11.86
C ARG A 182 2.43 12.73 -12.33
N PRO A 183 1.38 12.88 -11.48
CA PRO A 183 0.00 12.89 -11.92
C PRO A 183 -0.30 13.96 -12.98
N VAL A 184 0.14 15.21 -12.77
CA VAL A 184 -0.08 16.28 -13.75
C VAL A 184 0.63 15.95 -15.07
N TYR A 185 1.87 15.46 -15.00
CA TYR A 185 2.61 15.03 -16.18
C TYR A 185 1.85 13.96 -16.97
N GLN A 186 1.34 12.93 -16.28
CA GLN A 186 0.58 11.83 -16.89
C GLN A 186 -0.65 12.33 -17.66
N GLU A 187 -1.43 13.24 -17.07
CA GLU A 187 -2.64 13.78 -17.72
C GLU A 187 -2.34 14.77 -18.85
N VAL A 188 -1.13 15.34 -18.90
CA VAL A 188 -0.68 16.16 -20.03
C VAL A 188 -0.30 15.28 -21.23
N ILE A 189 0.40 14.17 -21.00
CA ILE A 189 0.90 13.32 -22.09
C ILE A 189 -0.09 12.25 -22.57
N LEU A 190 -1.17 12.02 -21.82
CA LEU A 190 -2.18 11.01 -22.12
C LEU A 190 -3.60 11.59 -22.04
N PRO A 191 -4.48 11.29 -23.00
CA PRO A 191 -5.90 11.62 -22.91
C PRO A 191 -6.60 10.64 -21.95
N ASN A 192 -6.31 10.77 -20.65
CA ASN A 192 -6.71 9.80 -19.66
C ASN A 192 -8.12 10.07 -19.11
N LEU A 193 -9.03 9.11 -19.33
CA LEU A 193 -10.39 9.19 -18.79
C LEU A 193 -10.43 8.87 -17.29
N ALA A 194 -9.62 7.90 -16.85
CA ALA A 194 -9.67 7.38 -15.50
C ALA A 194 -8.30 6.89 -15.02
N TYR A 195 -7.91 7.35 -13.84
CA TYR A 195 -6.75 6.83 -13.14
C TYR A 195 -7.13 5.64 -12.26
N ILE A 196 -6.49 4.49 -12.49
CA ILE A 196 -6.67 3.28 -11.69
C ILE A 196 -5.51 3.19 -10.69
N GLY A 197 -5.79 3.36 -9.40
CA GLY A 197 -4.77 3.41 -8.34
C GLY A 197 -5.12 2.58 -7.11
N GLY A 198 -4.11 2.24 -6.31
CA GLY A 198 -4.30 1.68 -4.97
C GLY A 198 -4.88 2.70 -3.98
N GLY A 199 -5.35 2.24 -2.82
CA GLY A 199 -6.01 3.12 -1.83
C GLY A 199 -5.17 4.33 -1.37
N ALA A 200 -3.86 4.13 -1.18
CA ALA A 200 -2.94 5.22 -0.85
C ALA A 200 -2.78 6.22 -2.02
N GLU A 201 -2.75 5.71 -3.26
CA GLU A 201 -2.64 6.56 -4.43
C GLU A 201 -3.88 7.43 -4.59
N ILE A 202 -5.06 6.81 -4.58
CA ILE A 202 -6.34 7.54 -4.68
C ILE A 202 -6.44 8.61 -3.60
N THR A 203 -5.97 8.32 -2.39
CA THR A 203 -5.99 9.30 -1.29
C THR A 203 -5.05 10.48 -1.54
N TYR A 204 -3.86 10.25 -2.11
CA TYR A 204 -2.98 11.38 -2.43
C TYR A 204 -3.41 12.16 -3.66
N TRP A 205 -4.06 11.53 -4.64
CA TRP A 205 -4.61 12.26 -5.79
C TRP A 205 -5.62 13.33 -5.36
N LEU A 206 -6.40 13.08 -4.31
CA LEU A 206 -7.33 14.07 -3.75
C LEU A 206 -6.64 15.34 -3.23
N GLN A 207 -5.36 15.26 -2.85
CA GLN A 207 -4.56 16.43 -2.43
C GLN A 207 -4.12 17.31 -3.61
N LEU A 208 -4.25 16.82 -4.85
CA LEU A 208 -3.66 17.46 -6.03
C LEU A 208 -4.65 18.31 -6.82
N LYS A 209 -5.96 18.27 -6.52
CA LYS A 209 -7.00 18.90 -7.35
C LYS A 209 -6.74 20.37 -7.65
N ALA A 210 -6.34 21.15 -6.64
CA ALA A 210 -6.02 22.58 -6.82
C ALA A 210 -4.83 22.81 -7.76
N ASN A 211 -3.85 21.89 -7.76
CA ASN A 211 -2.69 21.94 -8.65
C ASN A 211 -3.10 21.68 -10.10
N PHE A 212 -4.00 20.72 -10.34
CA PHE A 212 -4.58 20.47 -11.66
C PHE A 212 -5.36 21.68 -12.19
N ASP A 213 -6.17 22.31 -11.33
CA ASP A 213 -6.93 23.51 -11.68
C ASP A 213 -6.01 24.68 -12.08
N HIS A 214 -4.90 24.86 -11.35
CA HIS A 214 -3.90 25.88 -11.68
C HIS A 214 -3.30 25.68 -13.07
N TYR A 215 -2.85 24.46 -13.38
CA TYR A 215 -2.27 24.12 -14.68
C TYR A 215 -3.31 23.91 -15.79
N LYS A 216 -4.60 24.03 -15.48
CA LYS A 216 -5.71 23.81 -16.42
C LYS A 216 -5.65 22.44 -17.09
N VAL A 217 -5.23 21.44 -16.32
CA VAL A 217 -5.17 20.04 -16.75
C VAL A 217 -6.41 19.34 -16.18
N ASP A 218 -7.08 18.56 -17.01
CA ASP A 218 -8.27 17.83 -16.57
C ASP A 218 -7.91 16.85 -15.44
N PHE A 219 -8.75 16.84 -14.42
CA PHE A 219 -8.60 15.90 -13.31
C PHE A 219 -9.37 14.61 -13.63
N PRO A 220 -8.71 13.44 -13.75
CA PRO A 220 -9.35 12.22 -14.22
C PRO A 220 -10.30 11.63 -13.19
N VAL A 221 -11.15 10.71 -13.63
CA VAL A 221 -11.95 9.89 -12.71
C VAL A 221 -11.02 8.97 -11.93
N LEU A 222 -11.06 9.04 -10.61
CA LEU A 222 -10.26 8.17 -9.74
C LEU A 222 -11.00 6.85 -9.49
N ILE A 223 -10.38 5.73 -9.87
CA ILE A 223 -10.92 4.39 -9.69
C ILE A 223 -10.00 3.60 -8.78
N LEU A 224 -10.55 3.06 -7.68
CA LEU A 224 -9.83 2.12 -6.84
C LEU A 224 -9.61 0.82 -7.63
N ARG A 225 -8.34 0.41 -7.79
CA ARG A 225 -8.01 -0.85 -8.45
C ARG A 225 -8.68 -2.04 -7.74
N ASN A 226 -8.96 -3.09 -8.50
CA ASN A 226 -9.41 -4.35 -7.91
C ASN A 226 -8.37 -4.89 -6.93
N SER A 227 -8.88 -5.45 -5.83
CA SER A 227 -8.08 -6.26 -4.90
C SER A 227 -8.45 -7.72 -5.03
N ALA A 228 -7.45 -8.60 -4.97
CA ALA A 228 -7.64 -10.03 -5.10
C ALA A 228 -6.90 -10.80 -4.00
N GLN A 229 -7.51 -11.91 -3.57
CA GLN A 229 -6.90 -12.91 -2.71
C GLN A 229 -7.00 -14.26 -3.43
N PHE A 230 -5.84 -14.85 -3.72
CA PHE A 230 -5.75 -16.20 -4.25
C PHE A 230 -5.85 -17.22 -3.11
N ILE A 231 -6.77 -18.16 -3.27
CA ILE A 231 -7.00 -19.27 -2.34
C ILE A 231 -6.90 -20.55 -3.17
N ASP A 232 -5.80 -21.29 -2.98
CA ASP A 232 -5.66 -22.60 -3.63
C ASP A 232 -6.65 -23.62 -3.04
N THR A 233 -6.93 -24.68 -3.80
CA THR A 233 -7.90 -25.73 -3.45
C THR A 233 -7.62 -26.37 -2.08
N ARG A 234 -6.35 -26.57 -1.71
CA ARG A 234 -5.99 -27.18 -0.42
C ARG A 234 -6.31 -26.22 0.73
N THR A 235 -6.10 -24.93 0.53
CA THR A 235 -6.43 -23.88 1.50
C THR A 235 -7.95 -23.74 1.63
N GLU A 236 -8.69 -23.76 0.52
CA GLU A 236 -10.16 -23.75 0.53
C GLU A 236 -10.75 -24.97 1.26
N GLN A 237 -10.22 -26.17 1.01
CA GLN A 237 -10.64 -27.38 1.74
C GLN A 237 -10.41 -27.25 3.25
N ARG A 238 -9.29 -26.66 3.68
CA ARG A 238 -9.03 -26.39 5.09
C ARG A 238 -10.02 -25.39 5.68
N MET A 239 -10.37 -24.34 4.93
CA MET A 239 -11.41 -23.39 5.35
C MET A 239 -12.75 -24.11 5.55
N HIS A 240 -13.13 -25.01 4.64
CA HIS A 240 -14.35 -25.79 4.76
C HIS A 240 -14.34 -26.72 5.99
N ILE A 241 -13.24 -27.43 6.23
CA ILE A 241 -13.09 -28.29 7.43
C ILE A 241 -13.20 -27.47 8.73
N LEU A 242 -12.67 -26.24 8.73
CA LEU A 242 -12.76 -25.33 9.86
C LEU A 242 -14.11 -24.59 9.96
N GLY A 243 -15.03 -24.78 9.01
CA GLY A 243 -16.30 -24.07 8.97
C GLY A 243 -16.16 -22.56 8.78
N LEU A 244 -15.11 -22.12 8.08
CA LEU A 244 -14.82 -20.70 7.83
C LEU A 244 -15.23 -20.29 6.42
N SER A 245 -15.93 -19.16 6.31
CA SER A 245 -16.22 -18.53 5.03
C SER A 245 -15.05 -17.67 4.53
N GLN A 246 -15.11 -17.28 3.27
CA GLN A 246 -14.18 -16.34 2.65
C GLN A 246 -14.26 -14.92 3.27
N ARG A 247 -15.33 -14.58 3.99
CA ARG A 247 -15.43 -13.30 4.70
C ARG A 247 -14.75 -13.37 6.07
N ASP A 248 -14.89 -14.50 6.76
CA ASP A 248 -14.37 -14.67 8.12
C ASP A 248 -12.84 -14.56 8.18
N ILE A 249 -12.14 -14.95 7.11
CA ILE A 249 -10.67 -14.85 7.04
C ILE A 249 -10.16 -13.41 7.13
N PHE A 250 -10.99 -12.39 6.87
CA PHE A 250 -10.61 -10.99 7.00
C PHE A 250 -10.75 -10.46 8.43
N ASN A 251 -11.40 -11.21 9.34
CA ASN A 251 -11.39 -10.87 10.76
C ASN A 251 -9.98 -11.03 11.36
N ASP A 252 -9.75 -10.32 12.46
CA ASP A 252 -8.53 -10.51 13.23
C ASP A 252 -8.40 -11.96 13.72
N THR A 253 -7.17 -12.48 13.77
CA THR A 253 -6.90 -13.88 14.13
C THR A 253 -7.43 -14.23 15.52
N LEU A 254 -7.35 -13.32 16.50
CA LEU A 254 -7.88 -13.57 17.84
C LEU A 254 -9.41 -13.60 17.84
N GLN A 255 -10.04 -12.69 17.09
CA GLN A 255 -11.49 -12.66 16.89
C GLN A 255 -11.98 -13.96 16.25
N LEU A 256 -11.35 -14.38 15.15
CA LEU A 256 -11.70 -15.60 14.42
C LEU A 256 -11.63 -16.84 15.30
N LYS A 257 -10.59 -16.97 16.12
CA LYS A 257 -10.48 -18.05 17.11
C LYS A 257 -11.56 -18.02 18.18
N ASN A 258 -11.94 -16.83 18.65
CA ASN A 258 -13.00 -16.68 19.65
C ASN A 258 -14.35 -17.09 19.07
N GLU A 259 -14.65 -16.64 17.85
CA GLU A 259 -15.89 -16.96 17.13
C GLU A 259 -15.96 -18.44 16.80
N TRP A 260 -14.86 -19.04 16.34
CA TRP A 260 -14.78 -20.47 16.05
C TRP A 260 -15.10 -21.32 17.30
N ILE A 261 -14.54 -20.99 18.47
CA ILE A 261 -14.84 -21.72 19.71
C ILE A 261 -16.32 -21.56 20.10
N LYS A 262 -16.88 -20.35 19.95
CA LYS A 262 -18.29 -20.11 20.27
C LYS A 262 -19.25 -20.85 19.34
N SER A 263 -18.87 -21.09 18.08
CA SER A 263 -19.71 -21.81 17.12
C SER A 263 -19.54 -23.34 17.17
N HIS A 264 -18.40 -23.85 17.64
CA HIS A 264 -18.09 -25.28 17.63
C HIS A 264 -18.22 -25.97 18.99
N VAL A 265 -18.48 -25.20 20.06
CA VAL A 265 -18.64 -25.75 21.41
C VAL A 265 -20.07 -25.57 21.89
N ASN A 266 -20.76 -26.69 22.15
CA ASN A 266 -22.12 -26.74 22.68
C ASN A 266 -22.19 -26.49 24.20
N ILE A 267 -21.43 -25.53 24.71
CA ILE A 267 -21.43 -25.13 26.13
C ILE A 267 -21.67 -23.63 26.20
N GLN A 268 -22.47 -23.19 27.17
CA GLN A 268 -22.65 -21.77 27.44
C GLN A 268 -21.33 -21.15 27.92
N LEU A 269 -20.60 -20.55 26.98
CA LEU A 269 -19.33 -19.87 27.25
C LEU A 269 -19.53 -18.39 27.58
N THR A 270 -20.76 -17.89 27.54
CA THR A 270 -21.09 -16.50 27.82
C THR A 270 -21.90 -16.35 29.10
N LEU A 271 -21.55 -15.35 29.90
CA LEU A 271 -22.20 -15.04 31.17
C LEU A 271 -23.12 -13.82 31.07
N LYS A 272 -23.69 -13.58 29.88
CA LYS A 272 -24.53 -12.40 29.59
C LYS A 272 -25.80 -12.35 30.44
N ASP A 273 -26.41 -13.50 30.71
CA ASP A 273 -27.63 -13.51 31.53
C ASP A 273 -27.31 -13.25 32.99
N GLU A 274 -26.20 -13.81 33.50
CA GLU A 274 -25.67 -13.48 34.82
C GLU A 274 -25.27 -12.00 34.91
N GLU A 275 -24.69 -11.43 33.86
CA GLU A 275 -24.38 -10.01 33.78
C GLU A 275 -25.65 -9.15 33.86
N ARG A 276 -26.72 -9.53 33.15
CA ARG A 276 -28.03 -8.86 33.23
C ARG A 276 -28.64 -8.96 34.62
N THR A 277 -28.62 -10.13 35.23
CA THR A 277 -29.10 -10.34 36.61
C THR A 277 -28.32 -9.49 37.60
N LEU A 278 -27.00 -9.43 37.46
CA LEU A 278 -26.13 -8.64 38.33
C LEU A 278 -26.39 -7.13 38.15
N ASN A 279 -26.61 -6.67 36.92
CA ASN A 279 -27.00 -5.29 36.65
C ASN A 279 -28.30 -4.93 37.40
N ALA A 280 -29.36 -5.73 37.23
CA ALA A 280 -30.65 -5.50 37.87
C ALA A 280 -30.53 -5.52 39.42
N LEU A 281 -29.75 -6.46 39.96
CA LEU A 281 -29.51 -6.55 41.40
C LEU A 281 -28.84 -5.28 41.94
N PHE A 282 -27.79 -4.79 41.27
CA PHE A 282 -27.10 -3.58 41.71
C PHE A 282 -27.92 -2.31 41.52
N ASP A 283 -28.78 -2.25 40.52
CA ASP A 283 -29.72 -1.13 40.36
C ASP A 283 -30.70 -1.08 41.54
N GLN A 284 -31.17 -2.24 42.02
CA GLN A 284 -32.01 -2.32 43.21
C GLN A 284 -31.24 -1.94 44.50
N ILE A 285 -30.00 -2.41 44.66
CA ILE A 285 -29.13 -2.05 45.79
C ILE A 285 -28.90 -0.54 45.81
N LYS A 286 -28.65 0.08 44.65
CA LYS A 286 -28.44 1.53 44.52
C LYS A 286 -29.67 2.32 44.97
N LEU A 287 -30.87 1.93 44.54
CA LEU A 287 -32.12 2.58 44.95
C LEU A 287 -32.33 2.50 46.46
N ASN A 288 -32.03 1.36 47.08
CA ASN A 288 -32.15 1.20 48.54
C ASN A 288 -31.05 1.96 49.30
N ALA A 289 -29.82 1.97 48.80
CA ALA A 289 -28.70 2.71 49.39
C ALA A 289 -28.96 4.22 49.36
N TYR A 290 -29.55 4.75 48.27
CA TYR A 290 -29.93 6.16 48.15
C TYR A 290 -30.92 6.58 49.25
N LYS A 291 -31.86 5.70 49.64
CA LYS A 291 -32.84 5.99 50.71
C LYS A 291 -32.19 6.10 52.08
N ILE A 292 -31.02 5.48 52.29
CA ILE A 292 -30.26 5.56 53.54
C ILE A 292 -29.40 6.83 53.53
N ASP A 293 -28.57 6.99 52.49
CA ASP A 293 -27.73 8.17 52.29
C ASP A 293 -27.42 8.34 50.80
N LYS A 294 -27.60 9.56 50.28
CA LYS A 294 -27.39 9.90 48.86
C LYS A 294 -25.99 9.55 48.37
N THR A 295 -24.98 9.67 49.21
CA THR A 295 -23.57 9.39 48.88
C THR A 295 -23.29 7.89 48.68
N LEU A 296 -24.10 7.01 49.27
CA LEU A 296 -23.92 5.54 49.14
C LEU A 296 -24.26 5.00 47.75
N SER A 297 -24.96 5.77 46.92
CA SER A 297 -25.22 5.39 45.52
C SER A 297 -23.94 5.24 44.70
N GLN A 298 -22.94 6.09 44.95
CA GLN A 298 -21.63 5.99 44.27
C GLN A 298 -20.88 4.73 44.71
N SER A 299 -20.96 4.38 45.99
CA SER A 299 -20.38 3.14 46.52
C SER A 299 -21.04 1.90 45.90
N ALA A 300 -22.37 1.92 45.69
CA ALA A 300 -23.08 0.85 45.00
C ALA A 300 -22.66 0.71 43.53
N ASP A 301 -22.52 1.83 42.79
CA ASP A 301 -22.01 1.82 41.41
C ASP A 301 -20.57 1.30 41.31
N ALA A 302 -19.72 1.68 42.27
CA ALA A 302 -18.34 1.21 42.34
C ALA A 302 -18.27 -0.30 42.67
N ALA A 303 -19.19 -0.82 43.48
CA ALA A 303 -19.32 -2.25 43.76
C ALA A 303 -19.84 -3.02 42.52
N LYS A 304 -20.85 -2.47 41.83
CA LYS A 304 -21.39 -3.01 40.57
C LYS A 304 -20.28 -3.18 39.53
N THR A 305 -19.51 -2.12 39.30
CA THR A 305 -18.41 -2.12 38.34
C THR A 305 -17.36 -3.19 38.66
N ARG A 306 -17.00 -3.35 39.94
CA ARG A 306 -16.08 -4.40 40.40
C ARG A 306 -16.64 -5.80 40.17
N ALA A 307 -17.92 -6.02 40.47
CA ALA A 307 -18.58 -7.31 40.29
C ALA A 307 -18.70 -7.69 38.80
N LEU A 308 -19.11 -6.77 37.93
CA LEU A 308 -19.13 -6.98 36.48
C LEU A 308 -17.74 -7.32 35.92
N LYS A 309 -16.69 -6.67 36.44
CA LYS A 309 -15.31 -7.00 36.06
C LYS A 309 -14.92 -8.43 36.47
N LEU A 310 -15.38 -8.92 37.62
CA LEU A 310 -15.13 -10.31 38.04
C LEU A 310 -15.83 -11.31 37.12
N ILE A 311 -17.09 -11.05 36.75
CA ILE A 311 -17.86 -11.88 35.80
C ILE A 311 -17.16 -11.92 34.43
N SER A 312 -16.79 -10.77 33.88
CA SER A 312 -16.05 -10.71 32.60
C SER A 312 -14.71 -11.46 32.66
N ASN A 313 -14.00 -11.39 33.78
CA ASN A 313 -12.76 -12.15 33.96
C ASN A 313 -13.01 -13.67 34.04
N LEU A 314 -14.11 -14.10 34.64
CA LEU A 314 -14.50 -15.51 34.68
C LEU A 314 -14.86 -16.02 33.28
N GLU A 315 -15.67 -15.27 32.53
CA GLU A 315 -16.02 -15.58 31.13
C GLU A 315 -14.75 -15.75 30.26
N LYS A 316 -13.78 -14.83 30.41
CA LYS A 316 -12.47 -14.94 29.74
C LYS A 316 -11.70 -16.20 30.16
N LYS A 317 -11.73 -16.59 31.44
CA LYS A 317 -11.09 -17.82 31.93
C LYS A 317 -11.78 -19.07 31.36
N MET A 318 -13.10 -19.09 31.28
CA MET A 318 -13.88 -20.17 30.67
C MET A 318 -13.50 -20.34 29.20
N LEU A 319 -13.50 -19.24 28.43
CA LEU A 319 -13.11 -19.26 27.02
C LEU A 319 -11.65 -19.75 26.84
N ARG A 320 -10.72 -19.32 27.69
CA ARG A 320 -9.32 -19.79 27.66
C ARG A 320 -9.20 -21.27 28.00
N ALA A 321 -9.98 -21.76 28.97
CA ALA A 321 -10.00 -23.18 29.31
C ALA A 321 -10.49 -24.01 28.13
N GLU A 322 -11.51 -23.53 27.43
CA GLU A 322 -12.03 -24.22 26.25
C GLU A 322 -11.06 -24.17 25.07
N LYS A 323 -10.43 -23.03 24.80
CA LYS A 323 -9.37 -22.92 23.77
C LYS A 323 -8.25 -23.95 23.94
N ARG A 324 -7.89 -24.29 25.19
CA ARG A 324 -6.85 -25.29 25.49
C ARG A 324 -7.25 -26.71 25.08
N LYS A 325 -8.53 -27.01 24.92
CA LYS A 325 -9.01 -28.31 24.43
C LYS A 325 -8.96 -28.43 22.90
N HIS A 326 -8.95 -27.29 22.20
CA HIS A 326 -9.03 -27.22 20.73
C HIS A 326 -7.76 -26.65 20.09
N THR A 327 -6.60 -26.85 20.72
CA THR A 327 -5.31 -26.28 20.28
C THR A 327 -4.98 -26.60 18.83
N THR A 328 -5.30 -27.81 18.36
CA THR A 328 -5.07 -28.24 16.98
C THR A 328 -5.85 -27.38 15.98
N SER A 329 -7.16 -27.24 16.15
CA SER A 329 -7.97 -26.41 15.25
C SER A 329 -7.58 -24.94 15.31
N LEU A 330 -7.24 -24.43 16.50
CA LEU A 330 -6.78 -23.04 16.66
C LEU A 330 -5.43 -22.79 15.98
N ALA A 331 -4.52 -23.77 16.01
CA ALA A 331 -3.25 -23.70 15.28
C ALA A 331 -3.47 -23.80 13.75
N GLN A 332 -4.45 -24.60 13.30
CA GLN A 332 -4.84 -24.63 11.89
C GLN A 332 -5.36 -23.27 11.41
N ILE A 333 -6.15 -22.57 12.23
CA ILE A 333 -6.61 -21.20 11.95
C ILE A 333 -5.43 -20.23 11.86
N GLU A 334 -4.44 -20.32 12.76
CA GLU A 334 -3.23 -19.50 12.68
C GLU A 334 -2.45 -19.75 11.39
N ASN A 335 -2.22 -21.01 11.04
CA ASN A 335 -1.50 -21.39 9.84
C ASN A 335 -2.25 -20.95 8.57
N LEU A 336 -3.58 -21.05 8.57
CA LEU A 336 -4.42 -20.54 7.50
C LEU A 336 -4.26 -19.02 7.35
N LYS A 337 -4.34 -18.27 8.46
CA LYS A 337 -4.15 -16.82 8.47
C LYS A 337 -2.75 -16.43 8.00
N ALA A 338 -1.70 -17.09 8.48
CA ALA A 338 -0.32 -16.81 8.08
C ALA A 338 -0.08 -17.04 6.58
N LYS A 339 -0.73 -18.07 6.00
CA LYS A 339 -0.65 -18.35 4.57
C LYS A 339 -1.40 -17.32 3.72
N LEU A 340 -2.63 -16.95 4.11
CA LEU A 340 -3.45 -16.01 3.33
C LEU A 340 -3.01 -14.55 3.52
N PHE A 341 -2.47 -14.21 4.70
CA PHE A 341 -2.02 -12.89 5.09
C PHE A 341 -0.53 -12.91 5.48
N PRO A 342 0.38 -13.12 4.50
CA PRO A 342 1.81 -13.17 4.76
C PRO A 342 2.29 -11.92 5.49
N SER A 343 3.04 -12.13 6.59
CA SER A 343 3.49 -11.05 7.50
C SER A 343 2.35 -10.16 8.05
N GLY A 344 1.11 -10.67 8.07
CA GLY A 344 -0.08 -9.94 8.51
C GLY A 344 -0.64 -8.95 7.48
N GLY A 345 -0.02 -8.84 6.30
CA GLY A 345 -0.47 -7.98 5.21
C GLY A 345 -1.34 -8.71 4.18
N LEU A 346 -1.88 -7.97 3.23
CA LEU A 346 -2.60 -8.54 2.08
C LEU A 346 -1.63 -9.29 1.16
N GLN A 347 -2.06 -10.44 0.64
CA GLN A 347 -1.28 -11.26 -0.28
C GLN A 347 -0.75 -10.46 -1.48
N GLU A 348 -1.63 -9.72 -2.15
CA GLU A 348 -1.31 -8.91 -3.33
C GLU A 348 -0.22 -7.84 -3.12
N ARG A 349 0.18 -7.57 -1.87
CA ARG A 349 1.25 -6.62 -1.53
C ARG A 349 2.62 -7.27 -1.31
N SER A 350 2.69 -8.59 -1.31
CA SER A 350 3.92 -9.29 -0.88
C SER A 350 4.21 -10.56 -1.68
N MET A 351 3.19 -11.26 -2.17
CA MET A 351 3.38 -12.44 -3.01
C MET A 351 3.62 -12.05 -4.47
N ASN A 352 4.46 -12.84 -5.12
CA ASN A 352 4.74 -12.75 -6.54
C ASN A 352 4.03 -13.90 -7.29
N ILE A 353 4.01 -13.83 -8.62
CA ILE A 353 3.52 -14.90 -9.50
C ILE A 353 4.27 -16.22 -9.27
N ALA A 354 5.55 -16.18 -8.88
CA ALA A 354 6.29 -17.36 -8.45
C ALA A 354 6.21 -17.56 -6.92
N PRO A 355 6.10 -18.80 -6.39
CA PRO A 355 5.74 -20.05 -7.04
C PRO A 355 4.23 -20.30 -6.90
N MET A 356 3.38 -19.61 -7.67
CA MET A 356 1.93 -19.87 -7.65
C MET A 356 1.52 -21.00 -8.58
#